data_AF-A0A2J8IU45-F1
#
_entry.id   AF-A0A2J8IU45-F1
#
_cell.length_a   1.000
_cell.length_b   1.000
_cell.length_c   1.000
_cell.angle_alpha   90.00
_cell.angle_beta   90.00
_cell.angle_gamma   90.00
#
_symmetry.space_group_name_H-M   'P 1'
#
loop_
_entity.id
_entity.type
_entity.pdbx_description
1 polymer ?
#
loop_
_entity_poly.entity_id
_entity_poly.type
_entity_poly.pdbx_seq_one_letter_code
_entity_poly.pdbx_strand_id
1 'polypeptide(L)'
;MITEGAQAPRLLLPPLLLLLTLPATGSDPVLCFTQYEESSGKCKGLLGGGVSVEDCCLNTAFAYQKRSGGLCQPCRSPRWSLWSTWAPCSVTCSEGSQLRYRRCVGWNGQCSEKVAPGTLEWQLQACEDQQCCPEMGGWSGWGPWEPCSVTCSKGTRTRKRACNHPAPKCGGHCPGQAQESEACDTQQVCPTHGAWATWGPWTPCSASCHGGPHEPKETRSRKCSAPEPSQKPPGKPCPGLAYEHRRCTGLPPCPVAGGWGPWSPVSPCPVTCGLGQTMEQRTCDQPVPQHGGPFCAGDATRTHICNTAVPCPVDGEWDSWGEWSPCIRRNMKSISCQEIPGQQSRGRTCRGRKFDGHRCAGQQQDIRHCYSIQHCPLKGSWSEWSTWGLCMPPCGPNPTRARQRLCTPLLPKYPPTVSMVEGQGEKNVTFWGRPLPRCEELQGQKLVVEEKRPCLHVPACKDPEEEEL
;
A
#
# COMPACT_ATOMS: atom_id res chain seq x y z
N MET A 1 41.97 72.73 -51.00
CA MET A 1 40.69 73.38 -51.32
C MET A 1 39.62 72.30 -51.35
N ILE A 2 38.61 72.43 -50.49
CA ILE A 2 37.17 72.35 -50.80
C ILE A 2 36.76 71.36 -51.91
N THR A 3 36.07 70.29 -51.51
CA THR A 3 34.68 70.00 -51.95
C THR A 3 34.07 68.97 -51.01
N GLU A 4 32.88 69.24 -50.49
CA GLU A 4 32.11 68.28 -49.68
C GLU A 4 31.21 67.42 -50.59
N GLY A 5 30.92 66.20 -50.14
CA GLY A 5 29.84 65.36 -50.69
C GLY A 5 28.93 64.93 -49.54
N ALA A 6 27.68 65.38 -49.53
CA ALA A 6 26.79 65.22 -48.39
C ALA A 6 26.07 63.86 -48.34
N GLN A 7 25.83 63.34 -47.14
CA GLN A 7 24.80 62.33 -46.88
C GLN A 7 24.12 62.54 -45.52
N ALA A 8 22.86 62.11 -45.43
CA ALA A 8 21.91 62.53 -44.40
C ALA A 8 22.14 61.88 -43.01
N PRO A 9 21.73 62.55 -41.90
CA PRO A 9 21.90 62.03 -40.55
C PRO A 9 21.02 60.80 -40.28
N ARG A 10 21.63 59.73 -39.76
CA ARG A 10 20.90 58.58 -39.20
C ARG A 10 20.45 58.90 -37.77
N LEU A 11 19.14 58.84 -37.53
CA LEU A 11 18.58 58.88 -36.18
C LEU A 11 18.99 57.61 -35.41
N LEU A 12 19.64 57.80 -34.26
CA LEU A 12 19.99 56.71 -33.34
C LEU A 12 18.84 56.50 -32.34
N LEU A 13 18.14 55.38 -32.46
CA LEU A 13 17.26 54.87 -31.41
C LEU A 13 18.10 54.16 -30.34
N PRO A 14 17.82 54.36 -29.03
CA PRO A 14 18.53 53.66 -27.96
C PRO A 14 18.16 52.15 -27.97
N PRO A 15 19.06 51.27 -27.51
CA PRO A 15 18.77 49.84 -27.44
C PRO A 15 17.68 49.58 -26.39
N LEU A 16 16.53 49.07 -26.84
CA LEU A 16 15.46 48.62 -25.96
C LEU A 16 15.95 47.35 -25.23
N LEU A 17 16.37 47.50 -23.97
CA LEU A 17 16.88 46.40 -23.17
C LEU A 17 15.74 45.43 -22.83
N LEU A 18 15.54 44.41 -23.66
CA LEU A 18 14.49 43.43 -23.48
C LEU A 18 14.81 42.57 -22.25
N LEU A 19 14.23 42.95 -21.11
CA LEU A 19 14.19 42.14 -19.89
C LEU A 19 13.36 40.89 -20.16
N LEU A 20 14.02 39.88 -20.75
CA LEU A 20 13.54 38.52 -20.81
C LEU A 20 13.40 38.02 -19.37
N THR A 21 12.19 38.14 -18.83
CA THR A 21 11.78 37.43 -17.63
C THR A 21 11.83 35.94 -17.94
N LEU A 22 12.98 35.32 -17.64
CA LEU A 22 13.08 33.87 -17.52
C LEU A 22 11.88 33.40 -16.68
N PRO A 23 11.12 32.37 -17.12
CA PRO A 23 10.14 31.78 -16.22
C PRO A 23 10.89 31.31 -14.98
N ALA A 24 10.39 31.69 -13.80
CA ALA A 24 10.96 31.22 -12.56
C ALA A 24 10.96 29.68 -12.59
N THR A 25 12.07 29.07 -12.16
CA THR A 25 12.22 27.61 -12.10
C THR A 25 11.44 27.04 -10.91
N GLY A 26 10.12 27.22 -10.93
CA GLY A 26 9.20 26.50 -10.07
C GLY A 26 9.27 25.02 -10.41
N SER A 27 9.43 24.18 -9.39
CA SER A 27 9.34 22.73 -9.55
C SER A 27 7.91 22.33 -9.94
N ASP A 28 7.77 21.19 -10.64
CA ASP A 28 6.45 20.68 -11.05
C ASP A 28 5.51 20.60 -9.83
N PRO A 29 4.27 21.10 -9.92
CA PRO A 29 3.35 21.13 -8.79
C PRO A 29 2.99 19.71 -8.33
N VAL A 30 3.23 19.43 -7.05
CA VAL A 30 3.02 18.10 -6.45
C VAL A 30 1.77 18.03 -5.58
N LEU A 31 1.30 16.81 -5.35
CA LEU A 31 0.40 16.49 -4.24
C LEU A 31 1.24 16.37 -2.96
N CYS A 32 0.87 17.05 -1.89
CA CYS A 32 1.56 17.01 -0.61
C CYS A 32 0.72 16.34 0.49
N PHE A 33 1.38 15.61 1.38
CA PHE A 33 0.77 14.71 2.36
C PHE A 33 1.46 14.83 3.71
N THR A 34 0.69 14.74 4.80
CA THR A 34 1.23 14.88 6.16
C THR A 34 2.12 13.72 6.61
N GLN A 35 2.02 12.54 5.97
CA GLN A 35 2.70 11.32 6.42
C GLN A 35 3.17 10.42 5.26
N TYR A 36 4.37 9.85 5.41
CA TYR A 36 4.87 8.71 4.64
C TYR A 36 4.72 7.41 5.46
N GLU A 37 4.03 6.39 4.95
CA GLU A 37 3.91 5.09 5.61
C GLU A 37 5.00 4.11 5.13
N GLU A 38 5.91 3.73 6.02
CA GLU A 38 7.10 2.95 5.65
C GLU A 38 6.86 1.47 5.35
N SER A 39 5.77 0.91 5.89
CA SER A 39 5.35 -0.47 5.68
C SER A 39 4.65 -0.69 4.32
N SER A 40 3.99 0.34 3.79
CA SER A 40 3.23 0.27 2.53
C SER A 40 3.87 1.05 1.38
N GLY A 41 4.80 1.97 1.68
CA GLY A 41 5.35 2.93 0.73
C GLY A 41 4.37 4.01 0.28
N LYS A 42 3.21 4.14 0.94
CA LYS A 42 2.12 5.03 0.52
C LYS A 42 2.05 6.32 1.32
N CYS A 43 1.55 7.36 0.67
CA CYS A 43 1.31 8.67 1.25
C CYS A 43 -0.04 8.67 2.01
N LYS A 44 -0.10 9.33 3.16
CA LYS A 44 -1.31 9.47 3.99
C LYS A 44 -1.55 10.91 4.43
N GLY A 45 -2.83 11.28 4.55
CA GLY A 45 -3.26 12.63 4.93
C GLY A 45 -2.94 13.68 3.86
N LEU A 46 -3.65 13.64 2.73
CA LEU A 46 -3.51 14.62 1.65
C LEU A 46 -3.81 16.04 2.18
N LEU A 47 -2.81 16.93 2.12
CA LEU A 47 -2.96 18.37 2.38
C LEU A 47 -3.58 19.07 1.17
N GLY A 48 -3.23 18.59 -0.04
CA GLY A 48 -3.75 19.07 -1.31
C GLY A 48 -2.70 19.00 -2.42
N GLY A 49 -2.93 19.71 -3.52
CA GLY A 49 -2.01 19.82 -4.64
C GLY A 49 -1.72 21.26 -5.05
N GLY A 50 -0.78 21.45 -5.98
CA GLY A 50 -0.43 22.77 -6.51
C GLY A 50 0.70 23.47 -5.76
N VAL A 51 1.41 22.77 -4.87
CA VAL A 51 2.59 23.28 -4.14
C VAL A 51 3.89 22.79 -4.77
N SER A 52 4.98 23.52 -4.52
CA SER A 52 6.33 23.05 -4.90
C SER A 52 6.78 21.87 -4.03
N VAL A 53 7.76 21.10 -4.51
CA VAL A 53 8.38 20.04 -3.69
C VAL A 53 9.09 20.67 -2.47
N GLU A 54 9.72 21.81 -2.68
CA GLU A 54 10.47 22.58 -1.69
C GLU A 54 9.56 23.05 -0.54
N ASP A 55 8.37 23.58 -0.85
CA ASP A 55 7.36 23.99 0.13
C ASP A 55 6.79 22.79 0.91
N CYS A 56 6.46 21.70 0.21
CA CYS A 56 6.01 20.47 0.85
C CYS A 56 7.06 19.92 1.83
N CYS A 57 8.34 20.01 1.44
CA CYS A 57 9.46 19.51 2.21
C CYS A 57 10.06 20.52 3.21
N LEU A 58 9.34 21.61 3.52
CA LEU A 58 9.56 22.40 4.74
C LEU A 58 9.35 21.58 6.03
N ASN A 59 8.63 20.45 5.97
CA ASN A 59 8.51 19.48 7.05
C ASN A 59 9.03 18.10 6.60
N THR A 60 10.01 17.54 7.30
CA THR A 60 10.65 16.27 6.93
C THR A 60 9.80 15.03 7.22
N ALA A 61 8.71 15.17 8.00
CA ALA A 61 7.71 14.12 8.21
C ALA A 61 6.72 13.98 7.04
N PHE A 62 6.59 15.02 6.21
CA PHE A 62 5.66 15.05 5.08
C PHE A 62 6.18 14.22 3.90
N ALA A 63 5.30 14.02 2.92
CA ALA A 63 5.59 13.30 1.70
C ALA A 63 4.90 13.95 0.50
N TYR A 64 5.42 13.68 -0.71
CA TYR A 64 4.84 14.20 -1.94
C TYR A 64 4.69 13.13 -3.02
N GLN A 65 3.76 13.36 -3.96
CA GLN A 65 3.63 12.60 -5.21
C GLN A 65 3.69 13.56 -6.39
N LYS A 66 4.55 13.26 -7.37
CA LYS A 66 4.70 14.07 -8.61
C LYS A 66 3.53 13.94 -9.58
N ARG A 67 2.72 12.89 -9.44
CA ARG A 67 1.54 12.58 -10.25
C ARG A 67 0.51 11.91 -9.35
N SER A 68 -0.78 12.15 -9.59
CA SER A 68 -1.84 11.40 -8.90
C SER A 68 -1.67 9.90 -9.16
N GLY A 69 -1.68 9.09 -8.09
CA GLY A 69 -1.42 7.65 -8.14
C GLY A 69 0.07 7.23 -8.20
N GLY A 70 1.00 8.13 -8.55
CA GLY A 70 2.42 7.80 -8.69
C GLY A 70 3.19 7.67 -7.35
N LEU A 71 4.48 7.34 -7.45
CA LEU A 71 5.39 7.19 -6.30
C LEU A 71 5.26 8.29 -5.24
N CYS A 72 4.98 7.86 -4.01
CA CYS A 72 5.13 8.66 -2.81
C CYS A 72 6.61 8.78 -2.45
N GLN A 73 7.09 10.00 -2.19
CA GLN A 73 8.47 10.27 -1.76
C GLN A 73 8.46 11.06 -0.44
N PRO A 74 9.18 10.62 0.61
CA PRO A 74 9.24 11.33 1.88
C PRO A 74 10.17 12.54 1.80
N CYS A 75 9.85 13.62 2.50
CA CYS A 75 10.60 14.87 2.53
C CYS A 75 11.89 14.85 3.37
N ARG A 76 12.48 13.67 3.56
CA ARG A 76 13.71 13.43 4.33
C ARG A 76 14.85 12.98 3.43
N SER A 77 16.08 13.07 3.95
CA SER A 77 17.30 12.59 3.28
C SER A 77 17.12 11.16 2.74
N PRO A 78 17.59 10.83 1.53
CA PRO A 78 17.28 9.54 0.92
C PRO A 78 17.87 8.35 1.66
N ARG A 79 17.07 7.30 1.83
CA ARG A 79 17.50 6.02 2.38
C ARG A 79 16.78 4.87 1.70
N TRP A 80 17.34 3.68 1.81
CA TRP A 80 16.69 2.46 1.35
C TRP A 80 15.36 2.25 2.09
N SER A 81 14.32 1.89 1.33
CA SER A 81 13.08 1.37 1.89
C SER A 81 13.33 0.07 2.64
N LEU A 82 12.32 -0.38 3.39
CA LEU A 82 12.22 -1.80 3.75
C LEU A 82 12.21 -2.65 2.46
N TRP A 83 12.68 -3.89 2.57
CA TRP A 83 12.47 -4.88 1.51
C TRP A 83 10.99 -5.18 1.36
N SER A 84 10.53 -5.35 0.12
CA SER A 84 9.22 -5.92 -0.14
C SER A 84 9.10 -7.31 0.49
N THR A 85 7.87 -7.77 0.68
CA THR A 85 7.61 -9.21 0.76
C THR A 85 8.23 -9.90 -0.46
N TRP A 86 8.63 -11.16 -0.31
CA TRP A 86 8.94 -11.99 -1.46
C TRP A 86 7.70 -12.11 -2.34
N ALA A 87 7.89 -12.00 -3.66
CA ALA A 87 6.88 -12.39 -4.63
C ALA A 87 6.60 -13.92 -4.49
N PRO A 88 5.43 -14.40 -4.96
CA PRO A 88 5.19 -15.83 -5.08
C PRO A 88 6.33 -16.55 -5.83
N CYS A 89 6.54 -17.84 -5.51
CA CYS A 89 7.50 -18.64 -6.25
C CYS A 89 7.10 -18.69 -7.74
N SER A 90 8.06 -18.51 -8.64
CA SER A 90 7.83 -18.49 -10.11
C SER A 90 7.19 -19.76 -10.68
N VAL A 91 7.26 -20.86 -9.93
CA VAL A 91 6.48 -22.08 -10.15
C VAL A 91 5.88 -22.51 -8.81
N THR A 92 4.63 -22.99 -8.83
CA THR A 92 3.92 -23.55 -7.66
C THR A 92 4.34 -24.98 -7.32
N CYS A 93 5.28 -25.55 -8.09
CA CYS A 93 5.76 -26.91 -7.96
C CYS A 93 7.18 -27.04 -8.51
N SER A 94 7.96 -27.97 -7.95
CA SER A 94 9.41 -28.11 -8.20
C SER A 94 10.22 -26.86 -7.77
N GLU A 95 11.49 -26.80 -8.16
CA GLU A 95 12.38 -25.69 -7.81
C GLU A 95 12.13 -24.47 -8.73
N GLY A 96 11.72 -23.36 -8.10
CA GLY A 96 11.61 -22.05 -8.72
C GLY A 96 12.54 -21.02 -8.09
N SER A 97 12.33 -19.76 -8.48
CA SER A 97 12.93 -18.60 -7.83
C SER A 97 11.88 -17.53 -7.53
N GLN A 98 12.04 -16.86 -6.39
CA GLN A 98 11.25 -15.72 -5.94
C GLN A 98 12.12 -14.46 -5.92
N LEU A 99 11.55 -13.33 -6.34
CA LEU A 99 12.18 -12.01 -6.28
C LEU A 99 11.62 -11.19 -5.11
N ARG A 100 12.45 -10.27 -4.60
CA ARG A 100 12.01 -9.12 -3.82
C ARG A 100 12.84 -7.90 -4.19
N TYR A 101 12.32 -6.71 -3.91
CA TYR A 101 13.02 -5.46 -4.19
C TYR A 101 13.00 -4.51 -3.00
N ARG A 102 13.84 -3.48 -3.06
CA ARG A 102 13.71 -2.25 -2.26
C ARG A 102 14.03 -1.05 -3.16
N ARG A 103 13.54 0.13 -2.79
CA ARG A 103 13.75 1.37 -3.54
C ARG A 103 14.50 2.40 -2.69
N CYS A 104 15.42 3.16 -3.28
CA CYS A 104 15.98 4.34 -2.64
C CYS A 104 14.89 5.42 -2.59
N VAL A 105 14.42 5.81 -1.40
CA VAL A 105 13.30 6.75 -1.23
C VAL A 105 13.72 7.97 -0.40
N GLY A 106 13.29 9.15 -0.83
CA GLY A 106 13.54 10.43 -0.16
C GLY A 106 13.85 11.58 -1.11
N TRP A 107 14.16 12.73 -0.53
CA TRP A 107 14.38 13.99 -1.24
C TRP A 107 15.76 14.57 -0.93
N ASN A 108 16.35 15.21 -1.94
CA ASN A 108 17.57 16.03 -1.85
C ASN A 108 18.79 15.32 -1.20
N GLY A 109 19.35 14.33 -1.92
CA GLY A 109 20.56 13.62 -1.54
C GLY A 109 20.79 12.35 -2.36
N GLN A 110 21.55 11.39 -1.81
CA GLN A 110 21.68 10.02 -2.32
C GLN A 110 21.56 9.01 -1.17
N CYS A 111 21.16 7.78 -1.50
CA CYS A 111 21.33 6.63 -0.61
C CYS A 111 22.81 6.21 -0.52
N SER A 112 23.09 5.17 0.30
CA SER A 112 24.39 4.50 0.33
C SER A 112 24.93 4.19 -1.06
N GLU A 113 26.26 4.20 -1.22
CA GLU A 113 26.96 3.96 -2.49
C GLU A 113 26.63 4.98 -3.60
N LYS A 114 26.14 6.17 -3.22
CA LYS A 114 25.73 7.29 -4.11
C LYS A 114 24.53 6.96 -5.01
N VAL A 115 23.71 5.98 -4.64
CA VAL A 115 22.52 5.58 -5.39
C VAL A 115 21.44 6.69 -5.35
N ALA A 116 20.87 7.00 -6.50
CA ALA A 116 19.88 8.08 -6.64
C ALA A 116 18.48 7.66 -6.14
N PRO A 117 17.66 8.60 -5.61
CA PRO A 117 16.25 8.35 -5.32
C PRO A 117 15.50 7.79 -6.53
N GLY A 118 14.62 6.82 -6.29
CA GLY A 118 13.89 6.08 -7.32
C GLY A 118 14.55 4.75 -7.73
N THR A 119 15.87 4.61 -7.57
CA THR A 119 16.60 3.39 -7.98
C THR A 119 16.13 2.15 -7.19
N LEU A 120 15.92 1.03 -7.90
CA LEU A 120 15.62 -0.28 -7.33
C LEU A 120 16.88 -1.10 -7.07
N GLU A 121 16.85 -1.88 -5.98
CA GLU A 121 17.78 -2.97 -5.69
C GLU A 121 16.99 -4.26 -5.52
N TRP A 122 17.48 -5.35 -6.10
CA TRP A 122 16.79 -6.64 -6.18
C TRP A 122 17.52 -7.73 -5.41
N GLN A 123 16.76 -8.69 -4.88
CA GLN A 123 17.27 -9.97 -4.39
C GLN A 123 16.45 -11.11 -4.98
N LEU A 124 17.16 -12.16 -5.38
CA LEU A 124 16.62 -13.38 -5.97
C LEU A 124 17.00 -14.55 -5.07
N GLN A 125 16.02 -15.37 -4.69
CA GLN A 125 16.24 -16.56 -3.87
C GLN A 125 15.51 -17.75 -4.51
N ALA A 126 16.12 -18.93 -4.47
CA ALA A 126 15.41 -20.16 -4.84
C ALA A 126 14.26 -20.48 -3.86
N CYS A 127 13.22 -21.13 -4.35
CA CYS A 127 12.05 -21.57 -3.59
C CYS A 127 11.59 -22.94 -4.07
N GLU A 128 11.00 -23.70 -3.15
CA GLU A 128 10.41 -25.03 -3.38
C GLU A 128 9.10 -25.04 -2.58
N ASP A 129 7.97 -25.11 -3.28
CA ASP A 129 6.62 -24.93 -2.70
C ASP A 129 5.87 -26.26 -2.58
N GLN A 130 5.80 -27.02 -3.68
CA GLN A 130 5.32 -28.42 -3.67
C GLN A 130 6.25 -29.38 -4.45
N GLN A 131 6.40 -30.58 -3.89
CA GLN A 131 7.20 -31.68 -4.46
C GLN A 131 6.66 -32.24 -5.80
N CYS A 132 5.42 -31.91 -6.17
CA CYS A 132 4.78 -32.33 -7.42
C CYS A 132 3.79 -31.28 -7.93
N CYS A 133 3.58 -31.24 -9.25
CA CYS A 133 2.66 -30.30 -9.89
C CYS A 133 1.22 -30.82 -9.91
N PRO A 134 0.20 -29.95 -9.78
CA PRO A 134 -1.20 -30.33 -9.93
C PRO A 134 -1.49 -30.92 -11.33
N GLU A 135 -1.87 -32.20 -11.39
CA GLU A 135 -2.41 -32.80 -12.61
C GLU A 135 -3.93 -32.60 -12.63
N MET A 136 -4.44 -31.86 -13.62
CA MET A 136 -5.87 -31.61 -13.76
C MET A 136 -6.64 -32.90 -14.06
N GLY A 137 -7.78 -33.06 -13.40
CA GLY A 137 -8.64 -34.23 -13.54
C GLY A 137 -9.57 -34.14 -14.75
N GLY A 138 -10.07 -35.30 -15.18
CA GLY A 138 -11.16 -35.40 -16.15
C GLY A 138 -12.49 -35.74 -15.47
N TRP A 139 -13.58 -35.19 -16.01
CA TRP A 139 -14.93 -35.49 -15.55
C TRP A 139 -15.37 -36.89 -15.97
N SER A 140 -16.14 -37.57 -15.11
CA SER A 140 -16.98 -38.69 -15.53
C SER A 140 -18.00 -38.26 -16.58
N GLY A 141 -18.62 -39.24 -17.24
CA GLY A 141 -19.92 -39.01 -17.89
C GLY A 141 -20.92 -38.42 -16.90
N TRP A 142 -21.89 -37.66 -17.42
CA TRP A 142 -22.98 -37.11 -16.60
C TRP A 142 -23.83 -38.23 -16.00
N GLY A 143 -24.19 -38.08 -14.72
CA GLY A 143 -25.22 -38.92 -14.10
C GLY A 143 -26.61 -38.68 -14.71
N PRO A 144 -27.60 -39.52 -14.36
CA PRO A 144 -28.98 -39.31 -14.77
C PRO A 144 -29.54 -38.00 -14.23
N TRP A 145 -30.56 -37.47 -14.90
CA TRP A 145 -31.34 -36.34 -14.40
C TRP A 145 -32.15 -36.75 -13.16
N GLU A 146 -32.07 -35.92 -12.11
CA GLU A 146 -32.96 -35.95 -10.95
C GLU A 146 -34.42 -35.69 -11.38
N PRO A 147 -35.43 -36.04 -10.56
CA PRO A 147 -36.83 -35.73 -10.85
C PRO A 147 -37.11 -34.22 -11.02
N CYS A 148 -38.22 -33.88 -11.67
CA CYS A 148 -38.65 -32.48 -11.81
C CYS A 148 -38.99 -31.87 -10.43
N SER A 149 -38.60 -30.61 -10.20
CA SER A 149 -38.79 -29.93 -8.91
C SER A 149 -40.25 -29.63 -8.52
N VAL A 150 -41.21 -29.89 -9.40
CA VAL A 150 -42.65 -29.71 -9.17
C VAL A 150 -43.44 -30.86 -9.79
N THR A 151 -44.67 -31.07 -9.31
CA THR A 151 -45.62 -32.09 -9.81
C THR A 151 -46.81 -31.53 -10.59
N CYS A 152 -46.92 -30.20 -10.70
CA CYS A 152 -47.84 -29.51 -11.60
C CYS A 152 -47.19 -28.24 -12.18
N SER A 153 -47.52 -27.87 -13.41
CA SER A 153 -46.87 -26.79 -14.18
C SER A 153 -45.36 -26.99 -14.42
N LYS A 154 -44.62 -25.91 -14.65
CA LYS A 154 -43.18 -25.90 -14.98
C LYS A 154 -42.29 -25.85 -13.74
N GLY A 155 -41.24 -26.67 -13.76
CA GLY A 155 -40.14 -26.67 -12.80
C GLY A 155 -38.79 -26.91 -13.47
N THR A 156 -37.82 -27.35 -12.69
CA THR A 156 -36.43 -27.59 -13.14
C THR A 156 -35.96 -28.96 -12.65
N ARG A 157 -35.13 -29.64 -13.44
CA ARG A 157 -34.41 -30.86 -13.05
C ARG A 157 -32.91 -30.68 -13.19
N THR A 158 -32.13 -31.49 -12.47
CA THR A 158 -30.69 -31.29 -12.28
C THR A 158 -29.92 -32.59 -12.45
N ARG A 159 -28.68 -32.54 -12.98
CA ARG A 159 -27.76 -33.68 -13.02
C ARG A 159 -26.35 -33.26 -12.59
N LYS A 160 -25.54 -34.25 -12.19
CA LYS A 160 -24.20 -34.05 -11.60
C LYS A 160 -23.19 -35.00 -12.23
N ARG A 161 -21.90 -34.66 -12.13
CA ARG A 161 -20.76 -35.48 -12.61
C ARG A 161 -19.60 -35.43 -11.62
N ALA A 162 -18.78 -36.48 -11.61
CA ALA A 162 -17.67 -36.65 -10.66
C ALA A 162 -16.32 -36.33 -11.31
N CYS A 163 -15.38 -35.77 -10.53
CA CYS A 163 -14.02 -35.47 -11.00
C CYS A 163 -13.08 -36.66 -10.75
N ASN A 164 -13.22 -37.72 -11.56
CA ASN A 164 -12.54 -39.00 -11.33
C ASN A 164 -12.11 -39.79 -12.58
N HIS A 165 -12.19 -39.23 -13.78
CA HIS A 165 -11.83 -39.92 -15.04
C HIS A 165 -10.92 -39.07 -15.96
N PRO A 166 -9.60 -38.95 -15.67
CA PRO A 166 -8.90 -39.47 -14.49
C PRO A 166 -9.14 -38.61 -13.25
N ALA A 167 -8.91 -39.16 -12.07
CA ALA A 167 -8.87 -38.37 -10.83
C ALA A 167 -7.65 -37.42 -10.84
N PRO A 168 -7.80 -36.17 -10.38
CA PRO A 168 -6.69 -35.22 -10.32
C PRO A 168 -5.61 -35.68 -9.32
N LYS A 169 -4.36 -35.29 -9.57
CA LYS A 169 -3.23 -35.51 -8.63
C LYS A 169 -2.68 -34.19 -8.10
N CYS A 170 -2.00 -34.26 -6.95
CA CYS A 170 -1.26 -33.14 -6.35
C CYS A 170 -2.04 -31.81 -6.27
N GLY A 171 -3.33 -31.86 -5.93
CA GLY A 171 -4.18 -30.67 -5.76
C GLY A 171 -4.90 -30.16 -7.01
N GLY A 172 -4.80 -30.86 -8.15
CA GLY A 172 -5.54 -30.51 -9.37
C GLY A 172 -7.07 -30.58 -9.18
N HIS A 173 -7.80 -29.95 -10.11
CA HIS A 173 -9.26 -30.03 -10.18
C HIS A 173 -9.71 -30.37 -11.62
N CYS A 174 -11.01 -30.57 -11.81
CA CYS A 174 -11.58 -30.68 -13.16
C CYS A 174 -12.10 -29.30 -13.61
N PRO A 175 -11.86 -28.86 -14.86
CA PRO A 175 -12.34 -27.57 -15.35
C PRO A 175 -13.82 -27.60 -15.76
N GLY A 176 -14.60 -26.58 -15.36
CA GLY A 176 -16.03 -26.45 -15.65
C GLY A 176 -16.95 -26.82 -14.48
N GLN A 177 -18.27 -26.77 -14.69
CA GLN A 177 -19.25 -26.99 -13.62
C GLN A 177 -19.47 -28.50 -13.33
N ALA A 178 -19.67 -28.84 -12.05
CA ALA A 178 -19.97 -30.21 -11.59
C ALA A 178 -21.47 -30.58 -11.68
N GLN A 179 -22.33 -29.59 -11.91
CA GLN A 179 -23.79 -29.68 -11.91
C GLN A 179 -24.35 -28.93 -13.13
N GLU A 180 -25.46 -29.41 -13.67
CA GLU A 180 -26.20 -28.82 -14.79
C GLU A 180 -27.71 -28.92 -14.50
N SER A 181 -28.51 -27.94 -14.95
CA SER A 181 -29.95 -27.88 -14.68
C SER A 181 -30.74 -27.46 -15.92
N GLU A 182 -31.87 -28.12 -16.18
CA GLU A 182 -32.76 -27.85 -17.34
C GLU A 182 -34.24 -27.81 -16.93
N ALA A 183 -35.07 -27.13 -17.72
CA ALA A 183 -36.51 -26.99 -17.42
C ALA A 183 -37.31 -28.27 -17.73
N CYS A 184 -38.37 -28.50 -16.96
CA CYS A 184 -39.33 -29.59 -17.14
C CYS A 184 -40.76 -29.08 -16.95
N ASP A 185 -41.72 -29.62 -17.69
CA ASP A 185 -43.13 -29.22 -17.66
C ASP A 185 -44.01 -30.45 -17.39
N THR A 186 -44.96 -30.33 -16.47
CA THR A 186 -45.82 -31.43 -16.00
C THR A 186 -47.29 -31.28 -16.40
N GLN A 187 -47.63 -30.28 -17.22
CA GLN A 187 -48.89 -30.20 -17.99
C GLN A 187 -50.22 -30.38 -17.21
N GLN A 188 -50.34 -29.80 -16.02
CA GLN A 188 -51.62 -29.69 -15.28
C GLN A 188 -51.96 -28.24 -14.92
N VAL A 189 -53.26 -27.91 -14.94
CA VAL A 189 -53.80 -26.52 -14.88
C VAL A 189 -55.08 -26.49 -14.02
N CYS A 190 -55.31 -25.40 -13.27
CA CYS A 190 -56.41 -25.26 -12.30
C CYS A 190 -57.40 -24.09 -12.65
N PRO A 191 -58.73 -24.23 -12.45
CA PRO A 191 -59.74 -23.24 -12.86
C PRO A 191 -60.37 -22.39 -11.72
N THR A 192 -60.90 -21.20 -12.04
CA THR A 192 -61.68 -20.27 -11.14
C THR A 192 -62.69 -19.39 -11.93
N HIS A 193 -63.38 -18.43 -11.28
CA HIS A 193 -64.45 -17.56 -11.86
C HIS A 193 -64.36 -16.07 -11.34
N GLY A 194 -64.62 -14.95 -12.12
CA GLY A 194 -64.39 -13.54 -11.62
C GLY A 194 -65.31 -12.22 -11.80
N ALA A 195 -66.29 -11.84 -10.91
CA ALA A 195 -67.15 -10.62 -10.67
C ALA A 195 -67.10 -10.03 -9.21
N TRP A 196 -67.43 -8.75 -8.98
CA TRP A 196 -67.19 -7.95 -7.75
C TRP A 196 -65.91 -8.23 -6.92
N ALA A 197 -64.87 -7.42 -7.19
CA ALA A 197 -63.74 -7.31 -6.28
C ALA A 197 -64.18 -6.59 -5.01
N THR A 198 -63.45 -6.83 -3.91
CA THR A 198 -63.38 -5.85 -2.83
C THR A 198 -63.00 -4.47 -3.39
N TRP A 199 -63.45 -3.40 -2.71
CA TRP A 199 -62.96 -2.07 -3.04
C TRP A 199 -61.43 -2.07 -3.01
N GLY A 200 -60.82 -1.54 -4.07
CA GLY A 200 -59.40 -1.22 -4.02
C GLY A 200 -59.12 -0.30 -2.82
N PRO A 201 -57.93 -0.37 -2.21
CA PRO A 201 -57.55 0.58 -1.18
C PRO A 201 -57.69 2.01 -1.71
N TRP A 202 -57.95 2.96 -0.81
CA TRP A 202 -57.84 4.38 -1.14
C TRP A 202 -56.45 4.64 -1.72
N THR A 203 -56.37 5.35 -2.85
CA THR A 203 -55.10 5.91 -3.30
C THR A 203 -54.57 6.81 -2.19
N PRO A 204 -53.25 6.81 -1.92
CA PRO A 204 -52.67 7.82 -1.04
C PRO A 204 -53.06 9.23 -1.53
N CYS A 205 -53.16 10.16 -0.59
CA CYS A 205 -53.49 11.57 -0.87
C CYS A 205 -52.62 12.12 -2.01
N SER A 206 -53.26 12.80 -2.98
CA SER A 206 -52.57 13.34 -4.17
C SER A 206 -51.52 14.42 -3.88
N ALA A 207 -51.39 14.86 -2.62
CA ALA A 207 -50.21 15.47 -2.03
C ALA A 207 -50.08 15.03 -0.57
N SER A 208 -48.85 14.97 -0.05
CA SER A 208 -48.51 14.49 1.31
C SER A 208 -48.49 15.59 2.39
N CYS A 209 -48.72 16.85 2.01
CA CYS A 209 -48.69 18.01 2.90
C CYS A 209 -49.76 19.04 2.50
N HIS A 210 -50.10 19.97 3.39
CA HIS A 210 -51.00 21.10 3.09
C HIS A 210 -50.23 22.41 2.86
N GLY A 211 -50.77 23.28 1.99
CA GLY A 211 -50.17 24.57 1.62
C GLY A 211 -49.72 24.68 0.15
N GLY A 212 -49.77 23.60 -0.63
CA GLY A 212 -49.50 23.63 -2.08
C GLY A 212 -50.67 24.17 -2.93
N PRO A 213 -50.44 24.40 -4.24
CA PRO A 213 -51.42 25.06 -5.13
C PRO A 213 -52.68 24.23 -5.48
N HIS A 214 -52.77 22.97 -5.07
CA HIS A 214 -53.90 22.08 -5.32
C HIS A 214 -54.27 21.27 -4.07
N GLU A 215 -55.57 21.16 -3.76
CA GLU A 215 -56.05 20.40 -2.60
C GLU A 215 -55.88 18.87 -2.79
N PRO A 216 -55.30 18.16 -1.80
CA PRO A 216 -55.12 16.71 -1.86
C PRO A 216 -56.43 15.93 -1.67
N LYS A 217 -56.63 14.91 -2.52
CA LYS A 217 -57.81 14.03 -2.51
C LYS A 217 -57.40 12.57 -2.55
N GLU A 218 -58.17 11.73 -1.88
CA GLU A 218 -58.12 10.27 -2.02
C GLU A 218 -59.18 9.81 -3.01
N THR A 219 -58.90 8.77 -3.79
CA THR A 219 -59.87 8.11 -4.65
C THR A 219 -59.76 6.61 -4.46
N ARG A 220 -60.88 5.88 -4.45
CA ARG A 220 -60.88 4.42 -4.60
C ARG A 220 -61.77 3.99 -5.75
N SER A 221 -61.49 2.81 -6.28
CA SER A 221 -62.31 2.19 -7.32
C SER A 221 -62.52 0.70 -7.06
N ARG A 222 -63.55 0.14 -7.68
CA ARG A 222 -63.80 -1.31 -7.70
C ARG A 222 -64.15 -1.74 -9.12
N LYS A 223 -63.67 -2.92 -9.50
CA LYS A 223 -64.09 -3.61 -10.72
C LYS A 223 -64.90 -4.84 -10.34
N CYS A 224 -65.70 -5.32 -11.27
CA CYS A 224 -66.50 -6.52 -11.08
C CYS A 224 -65.56 -7.75 -11.25
N SER A 225 -64.80 -8.22 -10.21
CA SER A 225 -64.01 -9.51 -10.23
C SER A 225 -64.01 -10.43 -8.95
N ALA A 226 -64.27 -11.77 -9.10
CA ALA A 226 -64.72 -12.91 -8.21
C ALA A 226 -66.24 -13.45 -8.05
N PRO A 227 -67.26 -13.65 -9.00
CA PRO A 227 -67.31 -14.50 -10.27
C PRO A 227 -68.04 -13.94 -11.60
N GLU A 228 -67.38 -13.76 -12.78
CA GLU A 228 -67.64 -12.66 -13.81
C GLU A 228 -68.97 -12.80 -14.57
N PRO A 229 -69.69 -11.72 -14.98
CA PRO A 229 -70.93 -11.86 -15.73
C PRO A 229 -70.73 -12.56 -17.09
N SER A 230 -70.92 -13.89 -17.08
CA SER A 230 -70.87 -14.73 -18.28
C SER A 230 -71.80 -14.18 -19.35
N GLN A 231 -71.35 -14.19 -20.60
CA GLN A 231 -72.11 -13.61 -21.71
C GLN A 231 -73.13 -14.58 -22.31
N LYS A 232 -73.05 -15.89 -22.01
CA LYS A 232 -74.03 -16.90 -22.45
C LYS A 232 -74.21 -18.01 -21.39
N PRO A 233 -75.40 -18.16 -20.78
CA PRO A 233 -76.50 -17.18 -20.76
C PRO A 233 -76.07 -15.88 -20.04
N PRO A 234 -76.65 -14.71 -20.36
CA PRO A 234 -76.18 -13.42 -19.83
C PRO A 234 -76.37 -13.26 -18.31
N GLY A 235 -75.26 -12.99 -17.60
CA GLY A 235 -75.28 -12.56 -16.20
C GLY A 235 -75.81 -11.12 -16.03
N LYS A 236 -76.45 -10.83 -14.90
CA LYS A 236 -76.93 -9.46 -14.60
C LYS A 236 -75.76 -8.51 -14.30
N PRO A 237 -75.83 -7.23 -14.73
CA PRO A 237 -74.76 -6.26 -14.50
C PRO A 237 -74.60 -5.88 -13.02
N CYS A 238 -73.36 -5.61 -12.63
CA CYS A 238 -72.90 -5.19 -11.31
C CYS A 238 -73.43 -3.77 -10.93
N PRO A 239 -74.34 -3.59 -9.94
CA PRO A 239 -74.99 -2.31 -9.67
C PRO A 239 -74.23 -1.39 -8.69
N GLY A 240 -74.15 -0.10 -9.02
CA GLY A 240 -73.59 0.96 -8.18
C GLY A 240 -72.40 1.69 -8.81
N LEU A 241 -71.96 2.78 -8.19
CA LEU A 241 -70.80 3.54 -8.66
C LEU A 241 -69.49 2.75 -8.50
N ALA A 242 -68.60 2.90 -9.49
CA ALA A 242 -67.30 2.23 -9.55
C ALA A 242 -66.15 3.05 -8.94
N TYR A 243 -66.40 4.31 -8.59
CA TYR A 243 -65.42 5.27 -8.03
C TYR A 243 -66.01 6.00 -6.82
N GLU A 244 -65.15 6.38 -5.88
CA GLU A 244 -65.49 7.18 -4.70
C GLU A 244 -64.32 8.12 -4.37
N HIS A 245 -64.61 9.35 -3.93
CA HIS A 245 -63.60 10.38 -3.62
C HIS A 245 -63.76 10.91 -2.18
N ARG A 246 -62.65 11.24 -1.52
CA ARG A 246 -62.65 11.82 -0.16
C ARG A 246 -61.57 12.91 -0.02
N ARG A 247 -61.81 13.89 0.86
CA ARG A 247 -60.83 14.92 1.24
C ARG A 247 -59.86 14.37 2.30
N CYS A 248 -58.58 14.68 2.16
CA CYS A 248 -57.56 14.33 3.15
C CYS A 248 -57.65 15.23 4.39
N THR A 249 -57.47 14.66 5.59
CA THR A 249 -57.48 15.40 6.87
C THR A 249 -56.29 14.99 7.72
N GLY A 250 -55.58 15.96 8.31
CA GLY A 250 -54.43 15.70 9.19
C GLY A 250 -53.06 15.61 8.49
N LEU A 251 -52.92 16.16 7.28
CA LEU A 251 -51.61 16.28 6.62
C LEU A 251 -50.74 17.37 7.29
N PRO A 252 -49.41 17.18 7.41
CA PRO A 252 -48.51 18.18 7.97
C PRO A 252 -48.24 19.36 7.00
N PRO A 253 -47.73 20.51 7.48
CA PRO A 253 -47.29 21.61 6.62
C PRO A 253 -46.15 21.18 5.69
N CYS A 254 -46.08 21.78 4.51
CA CYS A 254 -45.11 21.36 3.49
C CYS A 254 -43.64 21.66 3.86
N PRO A 255 -42.70 20.77 3.48
CA PRO A 255 -41.28 20.91 3.77
C PRO A 255 -40.64 22.14 3.11
N VAL A 256 -39.83 22.86 3.88
CA VAL A 256 -38.95 23.94 3.37
C VAL A 256 -37.53 23.39 3.27
N ALA A 257 -36.99 23.33 2.06
CA ALA A 257 -35.61 22.94 1.80
C ALA A 257 -34.63 24.00 2.31
N GLY A 258 -33.52 23.57 2.93
CA GLY A 258 -32.48 24.49 3.37
C GLY A 258 -31.62 25.03 2.22
N GLY A 259 -31.09 26.24 2.41
CA GLY A 259 -30.09 26.85 1.52
C GLY A 259 -28.84 27.31 2.27
N TRP A 260 -27.71 27.30 1.58
CA TRP A 260 -26.41 27.66 2.14
C TRP A 260 -26.28 29.18 2.32
N GLY A 261 -25.90 29.61 3.51
CA GLY A 261 -25.37 30.93 3.76
C GLY A 261 -23.98 31.14 3.12
N PRO A 262 -23.43 32.36 3.23
CA PRO A 262 -22.09 32.68 2.73
C PRO A 262 -20.99 31.91 3.46
N TRP A 263 -19.83 31.79 2.81
CA TRP A 263 -18.62 31.30 3.46
C TRP A 263 -18.09 32.30 4.49
N SER A 264 -17.59 31.80 5.62
CA SER A 264 -16.84 32.56 6.61
C SER A 264 -15.53 33.11 6.01
N PRO A 265 -14.86 34.08 6.66
CA PRO A 265 -13.44 34.27 6.41
C PRO A 265 -12.65 32.96 6.63
N VAL A 266 -11.55 32.81 5.90
CA VAL A 266 -10.60 31.71 6.03
C VAL A 266 -9.89 31.78 7.39
N SER A 267 -9.79 30.66 8.10
CA SER A 267 -9.13 30.60 9.41
C SER A 267 -7.62 30.92 9.34
N PRO A 268 -6.98 31.37 10.44
CA PRO A 268 -5.52 31.39 10.52
C PRO A 268 -4.93 29.99 10.32
N CYS A 269 -3.71 29.90 9.82
CA CYS A 269 -3.04 28.61 9.60
C CYS A 269 -2.82 27.91 10.97
N PRO A 270 -3.20 26.62 11.14
CA PRO A 270 -3.14 25.96 12.44
C PRO A 270 -1.73 25.47 12.83
N VAL A 271 -0.73 25.66 11.96
CA VAL A 271 0.66 25.27 12.18
C VAL A 271 1.57 26.50 12.21
N THR A 272 2.68 26.41 12.94
CA THR A 272 3.71 27.46 13.00
C THR A 272 4.84 27.25 11.99
N CYS A 273 4.97 26.05 11.41
CA CYS A 273 5.99 25.69 10.43
C CYS A 273 5.41 24.82 9.31
N GLY A 274 6.01 24.89 8.12
CA GLY A 274 5.66 24.12 6.94
C GLY A 274 4.30 24.46 6.34
N LEU A 275 3.67 23.45 5.75
CA LEU A 275 2.31 23.53 5.22
C LEU A 275 1.28 23.08 6.27
N GLY A 276 0.17 23.80 6.35
CA GLY A 276 -1.03 23.42 7.09
C GLY A 276 -2.25 23.43 6.20
N GLN A 277 -3.37 23.00 6.76
CA GLN A 277 -4.69 23.07 6.13
C GLN A 277 -5.52 24.10 6.90
N THR A 278 -5.93 25.17 6.22
CA THR A 278 -6.90 26.15 6.74
C THR A 278 -8.29 25.86 6.18
N MET A 279 -9.33 26.35 6.83
CA MET A 279 -10.71 26.15 6.40
C MET A 279 -11.56 27.43 6.48
N GLU A 280 -12.60 27.46 5.67
CA GLU A 280 -13.74 28.36 5.78
C GLU A 280 -15.02 27.51 5.83
N GLN A 281 -16.05 28.00 6.52
CA GLN A 281 -17.27 27.24 6.81
C GLN A 281 -18.52 28.04 6.42
N ARG A 282 -19.60 27.34 6.14
CA ARG A 282 -20.92 27.92 5.85
C ARG A 282 -22.02 27.13 6.55
N THR A 283 -23.08 27.82 6.93
CA THR A 283 -24.24 27.27 7.63
C THR A 283 -25.43 27.07 6.69
N CYS A 284 -26.29 26.11 7.01
CA CYS A 284 -27.50 25.82 6.24
C CYS A 284 -28.68 26.65 6.80
N ASP A 285 -28.62 27.96 6.57
CA ASP A 285 -29.47 28.96 7.21
C ASP A 285 -30.14 29.97 6.27
N GLN A 286 -29.92 29.88 4.95
CA GLN A 286 -30.51 30.76 3.94
C GLN A 286 -31.36 30.01 2.90
N PRO A 287 -32.52 29.44 3.27
CA PRO A 287 -33.12 29.43 4.61
C PRO A 287 -32.67 28.22 5.44
N VAL A 288 -33.01 28.23 6.74
CA VAL A 288 -32.95 27.03 7.60
C VAL A 288 -34.01 26.01 7.13
N PRO A 289 -33.72 24.69 7.04
CA PRO A 289 -34.73 23.68 6.73
C PRO A 289 -35.89 23.67 7.74
N GLN A 290 -37.14 23.52 7.27
CA GLN A 290 -38.32 23.46 8.14
C GLN A 290 -39.28 22.35 7.71
N HIS A 291 -40.14 21.91 8.63
CA HIS A 291 -41.22 20.93 8.39
C HIS A 291 -40.77 19.63 7.70
N GLY A 292 -39.58 19.12 8.04
CA GLY A 292 -39.01 17.91 7.46
C GLY A 292 -38.38 18.09 6.07
N GLY A 293 -38.15 19.32 5.63
CA GLY A 293 -37.46 19.60 4.37
C GLY A 293 -35.99 19.21 4.36
N PRO A 294 -35.42 18.96 3.16
CA PRO A 294 -34.06 18.46 3.04
C PRO A 294 -33.03 19.47 3.54
N PHE A 295 -31.99 18.95 4.19
CA PHE A 295 -30.80 19.71 4.53
C PHE A 295 -29.99 20.07 3.27
N CYS A 296 -29.16 21.10 3.36
CA CYS A 296 -28.36 21.59 2.26
C CYS A 296 -27.40 20.54 1.69
N ALA A 297 -27.36 20.39 0.36
CA ALA A 297 -26.48 19.45 -0.33
C ALA A 297 -25.09 20.05 -0.63
N GLY A 298 -24.05 19.20 -0.61
CA GLY A 298 -22.65 19.60 -0.76
C GLY A 298 -21.99 19.98 0.56
N ASP A 299 -20.73 20.43 0.51
CA ASP A 299 -19.89 20.55 1.71
C ASP A 299 -20.17 21.80 2.55
N ALA A 300 -20.21 21.64 3.88
CA ALA A 300 -20.31 22.75 4.85
C ALA A 300 -18.97 23.46 5.13
N THR A 301 -17.85 22.83 4.76
CA THR A 301 -16.48 23.29 5.02
C THR A 301 -15.68 23.19 3.72
N ARG A 302 -14.99 24.26 3.34
CA ARG A 302 -14.01 24.27 2.24
C ARG A 302 -12.62 24.45 2.85
N THR A 303 -11.64 23.71 2.34
CA THR A 303 -10.27 23.72 2.88
C THR A 303 -9.25 24.17 1.83
N HIS A 304 -8.19 24.81 2.30
CA HIS A 304 -7.10 25.34 1.48
C HIS A 304 -5.76 25.03 2.14
N ILE A 305 -4.70 24.93 1.35
CA ILE A 305 -3.33 24.84 1.87
C ILE A 305 -2.91 26.23 2.34
N CYS A 306 -2.33 26.32 3.54
CA CYS A 306 -1.60 27.50 4.01
C CYS A 306 -0.11 27.15 4.15
N ASN A 307 0.77 28.04 3.69
CA ASN A 307 2.22 27.91 3.81
C ASN A 307 2.73 28.97 4.77
N THR A 308 3.47 28.59 5.82
CA THR A 308 4.07 29.58 6.74
C THR A 308 5.43 30.09 6.27
N ALA A 309 6.02 29.47 5.24
CA ALA A 309 7.40 29.68 4.76
C ALA A 309 8.49 29.45 5.82
N VAL A 310 8.15 28.88 6.99
CA VAL A 310 9.10 28.55 8.07
C VAL A 310 9.37 27.04 8.06
N PRO A 311 10.62 26.57 7.91
CA PRO A 311 10.92 25.14 7.98
C PRO A 311 10.74 24.60 9.41
N CYS A 312 10.23 23.38 9.54
CA CYS A 312 10.03 22.74 10.83
C CYS A 312 11.36 22.24 11.45
N PRO A 313 11.46 22.16 12.80
CA PRO A 313 12.58 21.52 13.48
C PRO A 313 12.79 20.08 13.00
N VAL A 314 14.04 19.69 12.81
CA VAL A 314 14.42 18.32 12.41
C VAL A 314 15.35 17.75 13.47
N ASP A 315 14.85 16.74 14.18
CA ASP A 315 15.59 16.03 15.22
C ASP A 315 16.76 15.24 14.62
N GLY A 316 17.77 15.00 15.45
CA GLY A 316 18.88 14.13 15.09
C GLY A 316 18.53 12.65 15.24
N GLU A 317 18.90 11.85 14.25
CA GLU A 317 18.81 10.38 14.29
C GLU A 317 20.20 9.75 14.48
N TRP A 318 20.27 8.62 15.20
CA TRP A 318 21.52 7.87 15.38
C TRP A 318 21.89 7.12 14.10
N ASP A 319 23.10 7.38 13.60
CA ASP A 319 23.75 6.49 12.65
C ASP A 319 23.95 5.08 13.27
N SER A 320 24.13 4.11 12.39
CA SER A 320 24.63 2.78 12.71
C SER A 320 25.89 2.82 13.60
N TRP A 321 26.05 1.80 14.43
CA TRP A 321 27.27 1.63 15.22
C TRP A 321 28.45 1.35 14.28
N GLY A 322 29.49 2.18 14.36
CA GLY A 322 30.73 1.96 13.62
C GLY A 322 31.47 0.70 14.08
N GLU A 323 32.53 0.38 13.35
CA GLU A 323 33.40 -0.77 13.66
C GLU A 323 34.05 -0.66 15.04
N TRP A 324 34.33 -1.82 15.63
CA TRP A 324 35.04 -1.90 16.91
C TRP A 324 36.51 -1.52 16.75
N SER A 325 37.00 -0.62 17.62
CA SER A 325 38.43 -0.32 17.73
C SER A 325 39.25 -1.58 18.02
N PRO A 326 40.54 -1.64 17.66
CA PRO A 326 41.40 -2.76 18.02
C PRO A 326 41.33 -3.13 19.50
N CYS A 327 41.23 -4.43 19.80
CA CYS A 327 41.25 -4.93 21.17
C CYS A 327 42.64 -4.74 21.79
N ILE A 328 42.77 -3.83 22.76
CA ILE A 328 44.04 -3.45 23.39
C ILE A 328 43.93 -3.40 24.91
N ARG A 329 45.05 -3.54 25.62
CA ARG A 329 45.16 -3.30 27.07
C ARG A 329 46.15 -2.17 27.30
N ARG A 330 45.77 -1.18 28.14
CA ARG A 330 46.66 -0.07 28.49
C ARG A 330 47.97 -0.62 29.07
N ASN A 331 49.08 0.03 28.71
CA ASN A 331 50.45 -0.33 29.11
C ASN A 331 50.97 -1.69 28.60
N MET A 332 50.33 -2.33 27.61
CA MET A 332 50.85 -3.53 26.93
C MET A 332 51.04 -3.31 25.43
N LYS A 333 52.16 -3.80 24.88
CA LYS A 333 52.50 -3.68 23.44
C LYS A 333 51.65 -4.57 22.53
N SER A 334 51.25 -5.74 23.02
CA SER A 334 50.24 -6.60 22.39
C SER A 334 49.58 -7.48 23.45
N ILE A 335 48.36 -7.93 23.13
CA ILE A 335 47.59 -8.98 23.84
C ILE A 335 47.05 -10.03 22.85
N SER A 336 47.54 -10.02 21.60
CA SER A 336 47.13 -10.97 20.56
C SER A 336 47.52 -12.40 20.93
N CYS A 337 46.57 -13.33 20.83
CA CYS A 337 46.77 -14.77 21.03
C CYS A 337 47.10 -15.14 22.49
N GLN A 338 46.71 -14.29 23.45
CA GLN A 338 47.01 -14.44 24.88
C GLN A 338 45.72 -14.39 25.71
N GLU A 339 45.71 -15.02 26.88
CA GLU A 339 44.61 -15.00 27.84
C GLU A 339 44.59 -13.69 28.66
N ILE A 340 44.64 -12.55 27.96
CA ILE A 340 44.75 -11.23 28.56
C ILE A 340 43.57 -10.37 28.11
N PRO A 341 42.58 -10.09 28.99
CA PRO A 341 41.47 -9.21 28.66
C PRO A 341 41.95 -7.80 28.34
N GLY A 342 41.66 -7.36 27.11
CA GLY A 342 41.73 -5.97 26.69
C GLY A 342 40.35 -5.29 26.76
N GLN A 343 40.30 -4.08 26.23
CA GLN A 343 39.08 -3.32 25.99
C GLN A 343 39.07 -2.78 24.55
N GLN A 344 37.87 -2.54 24.05
CA GLN A 344 37.60 -1.94 22.75
C GLN A 344 36.35 -1.06 22.86
N SER A 345 36.26 -0.06 21.99
CA SER A 345 35.08 0.80 21.90
C SER A 345 34.67 1.03 20.44
N ARG A 346 33.41 1.41 20.24
CA ARG A 346 32.90 1.90 18.96
C ARG A 346 32.04 3.14 19.19
N GLY A 347 32.02 4.03 18.22
CA GLY A 347 31.17 5.21 18.23
C GLY A 347 30.04 5.10 17.21
N ARG A 348 29.01 5.91 17.42
CA ARG A 348 28.04 6.31 16.38
C ARG A 348 27.91 7.83 16.35
N THR A 349 27.34 8.38 15.30
CA THR A 349 27.16 9.84 15.15
C THR A 349 25.69 10.20 15.06
N CYS A 350 25.33 11.37 15.59
CA CYS A 350 23.99 11.91 15.50
C CYS A 350 23.89 12.73 14.20
N ARG A 351 23.14 12.25 13.21
CA ARG A 351 22.98 12.89 11.89
C ARG A 351 21.61 13.55 11.76
N GLY A 352 21.38 14.30 10.68
CA GLY A 352 20.06 14.82 10.31
C GLY A 352 19.62 16.13 11.00
N ARG A 353 20.08 16.42 12.22
CA ARG A 353 19.65 17.59 13.02
C ARG A 353 19.70 18.91 12.22
N LYS A 354 18.56 19.60 12.08
CA LYS A 354 18.42 20.94 11.47
C LYS A 354 17.35 21.77 12.22
N PHE A 355 17.32 23.08 11.95
CA PHE A 355 16.27 24.00 12.41
C PHE A 355 15.95 23.88 13.93
N ASP A 356 17.03 23.76 14.70
CA ASP A 356 17.09 23.56 16.16
C ASP A 356 16.34 22.37 16.77
N GLY A 357 15.99 21.34 15.98
CA GLY A 357 15.44 20.07 16.50
C GLY A 357 16.34 19.37 17.53
N HIS A 358 15.84 18.37 18.23
CA HIS A 358 16.52 17.76 19.37
C HIS A 358 17.79 16.97 19.00
N ARG A 359 18.66 16.75 19.99
CA ARG A 359 19.85 15.88 19.86
C ARG A 359 19.48 14.44 20.21
N CYS A 360 20.10 13.48 19.53
CA CYS A 360 19.90 12.06 19.74
C CYS A 360 20.09 11.65 21.22
N ALA A 361 19.08 11.01 21.82
CA ALA A 361 19.14 10.55 23.20
C ALA A 361 19.89 9.21 23.35
N GLY A 362 20.54 9.00 24.50
CA GLY A 362 21.27 7.77 24.81
C GLY A 362 22.76 7.80 24.44
N GLN A 363 23.43 6.65 24.52
CA GLN A 363 24.90 6.59 24.46
C GLN A 363 25.46 6.78 23.04
N GLN A 364 26.50 7.60 22.94
CA GLN A 364 27.24 7.89 21.70
C GLN A 364 28.39 6.89 21.45
N GLN A 365 28.91 6.28 22.52
CA GLN A 365 30.00 5.30 22.52
C GLN A 365 29.56 4.02 23.24
N ASP A 366 29.99 2.88 22.74
CA ASP A 366 29.80 1.54 23.29
C ASP A 366 31.18 0.92 23.58
N ILE A 367 31.32 0.21 24.71
CA ILE A 367 32.61 -0.24 25.27
C ILE A 367 32.46 -1.65 25.83
N ARG A 368 33.34 -2.58 25.43
CA ARG A 368 33.36 -3.95 25.98
C ARG A 368 34.76 -4.48 26.22
N HIS A 369 34.86 -5.49 27.09
CA HIS A 369 36.07 -6.27 27.29
C HIS A 369 36.24 -7.32 26.19
N CYS A 370 37.49 -7.67 25.88
CA CYS A 370 37.78 -8.56 24.74
C CYS A 370 39.06 -9.39 24.87
N TYR A 371 39.11 -10.51 24.15
CA TYR A 371 40.34 -11.24 23.86
C TYR A 371 40.71 -11.04 22.38
N SER A 372 41.96 -10.67 22.11
CA SER A 372 42.42 -10.41 20.74
C SER A 372 42.89 -11.71 20.08
N ILE A 373 42.12 -12.20 19.10
CA ILE A 373 42.48 -13.33 18.22
C ILE A 373 42.88 -12.87 16.81
N GLN A 374 43.11 -11.58 16.63
CA GLN A 374 43.55 -10.97 15.38
C GLN A 374 44.87 -11.61 14.89
N HIS A 375 44.85 -12.18 13.69
CA HIS A 375 45.94 -12.92 13.03
C HIS A 375 46.47 -14.16 13.78
N CYS A 376 45.76 -14.65 14.81
CA CYS A 376 46.24 -15.78 15.60
C CYS A 376 46.12 -17.12 14.86
N PRO A 377 47.20 -17.93 14.76
CA PRO A 377 47.11 -19.27 14.20
C PRO A 377 46.37 -20.18 15.18
N LEU A 378 45.17 -20.62 14.79
CA LEU A 378 44.33 -21.53 15.58
C LEU A 378 44.17 -22.86 14.85
N LYS A 379 43.95 -23.96 15.59
CA LYS A 379 43.41 -25.19 14.98
C LYS A 379 41.99 -24.90 14.50
N GLY A 380 41.59 -25.46 13.37
CA GLY A 380 40.26 -25.30 12.82
C GLY A 380 39.59 -26.63 12.48
N SER A 381 38.26 -26.57 12.37
CA SER A 381 37.41 -27.65 11.87
C SER A 381 36.54 -27.12 10.73
N TRP A 382 36.33 -27.94 9.70
CA TRP A 382 35.33 -27.62 8.68
C TRP A 382 33.94 -27.58 9.30
N SER A 383 33.25 -26.46 9.11
CA SER A 383 31.80 -26.36 9.39
C SER A 383 31.00 -27.31 8.51
N GLU A 384 29.76 -27.58 8.89
CA GLU A 384 28.78 -28.10 7.95
C GLU A 384 28.49 -27.11 6.81
N TRP A 385 27.84 -27.59 5.75
CA TRP A 385 27.42 -26.72 4.66
C TRP A 385 26.50 -25.61 5.16
N SER A 386 26.75 -24.38 4.72
CA SER A 386 25.76 -23.31 4.84
C SER A 386 24.47 -23.69 4.11
N THR A 387 23.38 -23.00 4.45
CA THR A 387 22.24 -22.88 3.54
C THR A 387 22.69 -22.31 2.20
N TRP A 388 21.91 -22.54 1.15
CA TRP A 388 22.09 -21.84 -0.12
C TRP A 388 21.88 -20.34 0.08
N GLY A 389 22.85 -19.55 -0.36
CA GLY A 389 22.75 -18.09 -0.40
C GLY A 389 21.80 -17.60 -1.50
N LEU A 390 21.71 -16.28 -1.62
CA LEU A 390 20.98 -15.63 -2.71
C LEU A 390 21.57 -15.99 -4.09
N CYS A 391 20.72 -15.93 -5.10
CA CYS A 391 21.10 -16.11 -6.50
C CYS A 391 21.78 -14.83 -6.99
N MET A 392 23.03 -14.93 -7.45
CA MET A 392 23.84 -13.81 -7.91
C MET A 392 24.25 -14.02 -9.39
N PRO A 393 24.14 -12.99 -10.26
CA PRO A 393 23.45 -11.71 -9.99
C PRO A 393 21.94 -11.92 -9.82
N PRO A 394 21.23 -11.07 -9.06
CA PRO A 394 19.78 -11.22 -8.84
C PRO A 394 18.95 -10.88 -10.09
N CYS A 395 19.52 -10.09 -11.00
CA CYS A 395 18.97 -9.73 -12.30
C CYS A 395 20.06 -9.88 -13.37
N GLY A 396 19.73 -10.42 -14.53
CA GLY A 396 20.68 -10.68 -15.62
C GLY A 396 20.87 -12.17 -15.92
N PRO A 397 21.80 -12.53 -16.83
CA PRO A 397 21.96 -13.90 -17.29
C PRO A 397 22.60 -14.81 -16.22
N ASN A 398 22.19 -16.08 -16.23
CA ASN A 398 22.75 -17.17 -15.44
C ASN A 398 22.92 -16.90 -13.91
N PRO A 399 21.86 -16.53 -13.16
CA PRO A 399 21.95 -16.42 -11.71
C PRO A 399 22.37 -17.74 -11.06
N THR A 400 23.39 -17.69 -10.20
CA THR A 400 23.86 -18.85 -9.44
C THR A 400 23.79 -18.58 -7.96
N ARG A 401 23.29 -19.56 -7.20
CA ARG A 401 23.38 -19.60 -5.74
C ARG A 401 24.61 -20.39 -5.33
N ALA A 402 25.25 -19.98 -4.26
CA ALA A 402 26.39 -20.67 -3.66
C ALA A 402 26.06 -21.13 -2.24
N ARG A 403 26.67 -22.23 -1.80
CA ARG A 403 26.80 -22.59 -0.39
C ARG A 403 28.24 -22.94 -0.08
N GLN A 404 28.65 -22.74 1.17
CA GLN A 404 30.05 -22.85 1.57
C GLN A 404 30.22 -23.72 2.81
N ARG A 405 31.34 -24.46 2.87
CA ARG A 405 31.94 -24.91 4.14
C ARG A 405 33.10 -23.98 4.44
N LEU A 406 33.18 -23.52 5.67
CA LEU A 406 34.26 -22.66 6.18
C LEU A 406 35.15 -23.43 7.16
N CYS A 407 36.47 -23.20 7.10
CA CYS A 407 37.39 -23.62 8.13
C CYS A 407 37.19 -22.75 9.39
N THR A 408 36.40 -23.26 10.33
CA THR A 408 36.03 -22.52 11.54
C THR A 408 37.13 -22.65 12.62
N PRO A 409 37.55 -21.54 13.26
CA PRO A 409 38.57 -21.59 14.31
C PRO A 409 38.02 -22.23 15.59
N LEU A 410 38.73 -23.20 16.15
CA LEU A 410 38.50 -23.70 17.49
C LEU A 410 39.04 -22.65 18.49
N LEU A 411 38.13 -21.92 19.13
CA LEU A 411 38.47 -20.83 20.05
C LEU A 411 39.11 -21.37 21.35
N PRO A 412 40.07 -20.66 21.96
CA PRO A 412 40.62 -21.01 23.26
C PRO A 412 39.54 -21.06 24.36
N LYS A 413 39.73 -21.95 25.34
CA LYS A 413 38.86 -22.08 26.52
C LYS A 413 39.17 -21.03 27.61
N TYR A 414 39.20 -19.76 27.23
CA TYR A 414 39.37 -18.64 28.15
C TYR A 414 38.07 -18.37 28.95
N PRO A 415 38.14 -17.80 30.17
CA PRO A 415 36.95 -17.49 30.96
C PRO A 415 36.06 -16.46 30.24
N PRO A 416 34.73 -16.66 30.22
CA PRO A 416 33.79 -15.78 29.50
C PRO A 416 33.58 -14.42 30.21
N THR A 417 33.99 -14.32 31.47
CA THR A 417 33.87 -13.14 32.33
C THR A 417 35.21 -12.79 32.97
N VAL A 418 35.35 -11.53 33.38
CA VAL A 418 36.48 -11.06 34.18
C VAL A 418 36.01 -10.19 35.34
N SER A 419 36.50 -10.47 36.55
CA SER A 419 36.47 -9.57 37.70
C SER A 419 37.68 -8.63 37.61
N MET A 420 37.41 -7.34 37.45
CA MET A 420 38.48 -6.33 37.32
C MET A 420 38.95 -5.78 38.68
N VAL A 421 38.08 -5.88 39.71
CA VAL A 421 38.29 -5.50 41.11
C VAL A 421 37.39 -6.40 41.96
N GLU A 422 37.81 -6.84 43.14
CA GLU A 422 36.92 -7.49 44.09
C GLU A 422 35.73 -6.57 44.45
N GLY A 423 34.51 -7.12 44.43
CA GLY A 423 33.28 -6.34 44.66
C GLY A 423 32.76 -5.54 43.43
N GLN A 424 33.53 -5.40 42.34
CA GLN A 424 32.97 -4.94 41.06
C GLN A 424 32.55 -6.15 40.22
N GLY A 425 31.24 -6.30 40.04
CA GLY A 425 30.62 -7.45 39.37
C GLY A 425 31.22 -7.82 38.01
N GLU A 426 31.19 -9.11 37.71
CA GLU A 426 31.78 -9.73 36.52
C GLU A 426 31.38 -9.06 35.20
N LYS A 427 32.36 -8.90 34.31
CA LYS A 427 32.17 -8.28 32.98
C LYS A 427 32.46 -9.29 31.88
N ASN A 428 31.51 -9.46 30.96
CA ASN A 428 31.64 -10.37 29.83
C ASN A 428 32.80 -9.96 28.91
N VAL A 429 33.59 -10.95 28.47
CA VAL A 429 34.74 -10.77 27.57
C VAL A 429 34.44 -11.46 26.24
N THR A 430 34.49 -10.72 25.11
CA THR A 430 34.25 -11.32 23.79
C THR A 430 35.54 -11.49 22.98
N PHE A 431 35.70 -12.62 22.29
CA PHE A 431 36.71 -12.75 21.25
C PHE A 431 36.51 -11.70 20.14
N TRP A 432 37.62 -11.08 19.70
CA TRP A 432 37.63 -10.09 18.62
C TRP A 432 38.84 -10.27 17.69
N GLY A 433 38.63 -9.94 16.42
CA GLY A 433 39.62 -10.04 15.35
C GLY A 433 39.43 -11.26 14.47
N ARG A 434 40.14 -11.28 13.34
CA ARG A 434 40.14 -12.36 12.35
C ARG A 434 41.34 -13.28 12.58
N PRO A 435 41.16 -14.50 13.11
CA PRO A 435 42.25 -15.47 13.27
C PRO A 435 42.64 -16.12 11.93
N LEU A 436 43.69 -16.93 11.98
CA LEU A 436 44.19 -17.76 10.88
C LEU A 436 43.94 -19.25 11.23
N PRO A 437 42.73 -19.78 11.00
CA PRO A 437 42.42 -21.17 11.30
C PRO A 437 43.17 -22.12 10.36
N ARG A 438 43.60 -23.27 10.89
CA ARG A 438 44.28 -24.35 10.16
C ARG A 438 43.43 -25.61 10.21
N CYS A 439 42.82 -25.95 9.09
CA CYS A 439 42.11 -27.22 8.86
C CYS A 439 42.94 -28.15 7.99
N GLU A 440 42.62 -29.44 8.04
CA GLU A 440 43.07 -30.40 7.02
C GLU A 440 42.50 -30.03 5.63
N GLU A 441 43.23 -30.38 4.58
CA GLU A 441 42.90 -29.96 3.21
C GLU A 441 41.68 -30.73 2.67
N LEU A 442 40.62 -30.01 2.32
CA LEU A 442 39.36 -30.57 1.83
C LEU A 442 39.13 -30.11 0.39
N GLN A 443 39.04 -31.04 -0.56
CA GLN A 443 38.85 -30.75 -1.99
C GLN A 443 39.89 -29.76 -2.56
N GLY A 444 41.14 -29.83 -2.09
CA GLY A 444 42.23 -28.91 -2.48
C GLY A 444 42.15 -27.52 -1.83
N GLN A 445 41.27 -27.32 -0.84
CA GLN A 445 41.07 -26.05 -0.15
C GLN A 445 41.41 -26.11 1.33
N LYS A 446 41.78 -24.95 1.89
CA LYS A 446 42.26 -24.82 3.28
C LYS A 446 41.45 -23.85 4.15
N LEU A 447 40.56 -23.06 3.55
CA LEU A 447 39.76 -22.03 4.25
C LEU A 447 38.29 -22.02 3.86
N VAL A 448 37.96 -22.19 2.58
CA VAL A 448 36.59 -22.18 2.04
C VAL A 448 36.46 -23.29 1.00
N VAL A 449 35.41 -24.11 1.10
CA VAL A 449 34.94 -25.00 0.03
C VAL A 449 33.57 -24.48 -0.42
N GLU A 450 33.36 -24.32 -1.72
CA GLU A 450 32.15 -23.70 -2.29
C GLU A 450 31.48 -24.63 -3.30
N GLU A 451 30.16 -24.82 -3.17
CA GLU A 451 29.32 -25.50 -4.16
C GLU A 451 28.40 -24.46 -4.81
N LYS A 452 28.22 -24.52 -6.14
CA LYS A 452 27.33 -23.64 -6.90
C LYS A 452 26.27 -24.43 -7.67
N ARG A 453 25.07 -23.87 -7.75
CA ARG A 453 23.99 -24.36 -8.62
C ARG A 453 23.31 -23.17 -9.31
N PRO A 454 22.82 -23.33 -10.55
CA PRO A 454 21.94 -22.33 -11.16
C PRO A 454 20.67 -22.18 -10.33
N CYS A 455 20.03 -21.01 -10.42
CA CYS A 455 18.67 -20.82 -9.97
C CYS A 455 17.71 -21.00 -11.16
N LEU A 456 16.60 -21.71 -10.94
CA LEU A 456 15.68 -22.14 -12.00
C LEU A 456 14.45 -21.22 -12.06
N HIS A 457 13.79 -21.19 -13.22
CA HIS A 457 12.56 -20.43 -13.47
C HIS A 457 12.65 -18.94 -13.07
N VAL A 458 13.82 -18.31 -13.25
CA VAL A 458 14.09 -16.95 -12.78
C VAL A 458 13.11 -15.93 -13.41
N PRO A 459 12.32 -15.18 -12.61
CA PRO A 459 11.48 -14.12 -13.14
C PRO A 459 12.31 -12.90 -13.55
N ALA A 460 11.79 -12.10 -14.49
CA ALA A 460 12.44 -10.87 -14.93
C ALA A 460 12.30 -9.75 -13.88
N CYS A 461 13.38 -9.03 -13.61
CA CYS A 461 13.34 -7.81 -12.80
C CYS A 461 12.76 -6.65 -13.60
N LYS A 462 11.44 -6.42 -13.51
CA LYS A 462 10.75 -5.23 -14.03
C LYS A 462 10.45 -4.25 -12.89
N ASP A 463 10.34 -2.95 -13.18
CA ASP A 463 9.80 -2.02 -12.20
C ASP A 463 8.29 -2.31 -12.00
N PRO A 464 7.80 -2.52 -10.77
CA PRO A 464 6.38 -2.81 -10.54
C PRO A 464 5.42 -1.67 -10.94
N GLU A 465 5.90 -0.44 -11.14
CA GLU A 465 5.09 0.66 -11.66
C GLU A 465 4.92 0.64 -13.19
N GLU A 466 5.68 -0.20 -13.92
CA GLU A 466 5.48 -0.45 -15.35
C GLU A 466 4.38 -1.50 -15.63
N GLU A 467 3.79 -2.11 -14.58
CA GLU A 467 2.69 -3.08 -14.70
C GLU A 467 1.31 -2.54 -14.25
N GLU A 468 1.22 -1.29 -13.78
CA GLU A 468 -0.04 -0.59 -13.47
C GLU A 468 -0.44 0.46 -14.56
N LEU A 469 0.16 0.40 -15.75
CA LEU A 469 -0.03 1.33 -16.90
C LEU A 469 -0.49 0.61 -18.18
#